data_AF-A0A962WT34-F1
#
_entry.id   AF-A0A962WT34-F1
#
_cell.length_a   1.000
_cell.length_b   1.000
_cell.length_c   1.000
_cell.angle_alpha   90.00
_cell.angle_beta   90.00
_cell.angle_gamma   90.00
#
_symmetry.space_group_name_H-M   'P 1'
#
loop_
_entity.id
_entity.type
_entity.pdbx_description
1 polymer ?
#
loop_
_entity_poly.entity_id
_entity_poly.type
_entity_poly.pdbx_seq_one_letter_code
_entity_poly.pdbx_strand_id
1 'polypeptide(L)'
;MGLVFKILAFVIYFVAGIWGFLLSLGIVVDHLGPVLGAVAFILAPVTLVFAPWYEAVANSDWFLVMLVYGGGIGATMLYFFGSVLDED
;
A
#
# COMPACT_ATOMS: atom_id res chain seq x y z
N MET A 1 -6.08 -9.85 24.20
CA MET A 1 -5.23 -8.73 23.72
C MET A 1 -5.27 -8.59 22.19
N GLY A 2 -5.77 -9.59 21.46
CA GLY A 2 -5.72 -9.62 20.00
C GLY A 2 -6.52 -8.54 19.29
N LEU A 3 -7.61 -8.04 19.91
CA LEU A 3 -8.36 -6.89 19.39
C LEU A 3 -7.48 -5.67 19.08
N VAL A 4 -6.53 -5.32 19.96
CA VAL A 4 -5.64 -4.17 19.77
C VAL A 4 -4.74 -4.38 18.54
N PHE A 5 -4.19 -5.58 18.38
CA PHE A 5 -3.37 -5.95 17.23
C PHE A 5 -4.16 -5.91 15.92
N LYS A 6 -5.41 -6.40 15.93
CA LYS A 6 -6.30 -6.36 14.76
C LYS A 6 -6.65 -4.92 14.35
N ILE A 7 -6.94 -4.04 15.32
CA ILE A 7 -7.20 -2.62 15.04
C ILE A 7 -5.97 -1.96 14.42
N LEU A 8 -4.78 -2.17 15.00
CA LEU A 8 -3.53 -1.64 14.44
C LEU A 8 -3.24 -2.17 13.04
N ALA A 9 -3.48 -3.46 12.80
CA ALA A 9 -3.36 -4.06 11.48
C ALA A 9 -4.25 -3.35 10.45
N PHE A 10 -5.52 -3.11 10.79
CA PHE A 10 -6.43 -2.37 9.90
C PHE A 10 -5.95 -0.94 9.63
N VAL A 11 -5.50 -0.23 10.67
CA VAL A 11 -4.97 1.13 10.51
C VAL A 11 -3.78 1.13 9.56
N ILE A 12 -2.81 0.23 9.76
CA ILE A 12 -1.63 0.13 8.90
C ILE A 12 -2.03 -0.21 7.47
N TYR A 13 -2.94 -1.18 7.28
CA TYR A 13 -3.40 -1.58 5.96
C TYR A 13 -4.05 -0.42 5.19
N PHE A 14 -4.95 0.32 5.83
CA PHE A 14 -5.63 1.46 5.20
C PHE A 14 -4.69 2.63 4.96
N VAL A 15 -3.82 2.97 5.91
CA VAL A 15 -2.85 4.06 5.74
C VAL A 15 -1.86 3.72 4.64
N ALA A 16 -1.28 2.54 4.64
CA ALA A 16 -0.35 2.10 3.60
C ALA A 16 -1.03 2.02 2.22
N GLY A 17 -2.25 1.48 2.15
CA GLY A 17 -3.01 1.35 0.91
C GLY A 17 -3.43 2.69 0.31
N ILE A 18 -4.09 3.55 1.11
CA ILE A 18 -4.58 4.86 0.65
C ILE A 18 -3.41 5.79 0.33
N TRP A 19 -2.43 5.88 1.25
CA TRP A 19 -1.28 6.77 1.05
C TRP A 19 -0.41 6.29 -0.12
N GLY A 20 -0.13 4.99 -0.19
CA GLY A 20 0.61 4.39 -1.29
C GLY A 20 -0.10 4.58 -2.64
N PHE A 21 -1.43 4.53 -2.67
CA PHE A 21 -2.21 4.77 -3.87
C PHE A 21 -2.13 6.22 -4.33
N LEU A 22 -2.28 7.19 -3.42
CA LEU A 22 -2.18 8.61 -3.77
C LEU A 22 -0.80 8.98 -4.30
N LEU A 23 0.27 8.45 -3.69
CA LEU A 23 1.63 8.64 -4.18
C LEU A 23 1.84 7.99 -5.55
N SER A 24 1.36 6.75 -5.72
CA SER A 24 1.39 6.03 -6.99
C SER A 24 0.65 6.77 -8.11
N LEU A 25 -0.50 7.38 -7.78
CA LEU A 25 -1.27 8.20 -8.71
C LEU A 25 -0.51 9.46 -9.11
N GLY A 26 0.16 10.12 -8.16
CA GLY A 26 1.03 11.27 -8.44
C GLY A 26 2.10 10.94 -9.46
N ILE A 27 2.82 9.83 -9.27
CA ILE A 27 3.84 9.34 -10.20
C ILE A 27 3.27 9.14 -11.62
N VAL A 28 2.09 8.53 -11.71
CA VAL A 28 1.42 8.31 -12.99
C VAL A 28 1.03 9.64 -13.65
N VAL A 29 0.47 10.58 -12.90
CA VAL A 29 0.10 11.90 -13.42
C VAL A 29 1.33 12.67 -13.91
N ASP A 30 2.45 12.59 -13.17
CA ASP A 30 3.69 13.29 -13.50
C ASP A 30 4.34 12.74 -14.78
N HIS A 31 4.27 11.42 -15.01
CA HIS A 31 4.90 10.77 -16.18
C HIS A 31 3.98 10.63 -17.39
N LEU A 32 2.70 10.33 -17.18
CA LEU A 32 1.73 9.97 -18.22
C LEU A 32 0.65 11.04 -18.41
N GLY A 33 0.64 12.07 -17.58
CA GLY A 33 -0.31 13.18 -17.64
C GLY A 33 -1.66 12.90 -16.97
N PRO A 34 -2.51 13.93 -16.84
CA PRO A 34 -3.72 13.88 -16.02
C PRO A 34 -4.81 12.94 -16.57
N VAL A 35 -4.89 12.75 -17.90
CA VAL A 35 -5.86 11.84 -18.51
C VAL A 35 -5.57 10.39 -18.14
N LEU A 36 -4.30 9.97 -18.24
CA LEU A 36 -3.89 8.63 -17.85
C LEU A 36 -3.87 8.46 -16.33
N GLY A 37 -3.63 9.54 -15.57
CA GLY A 37 -3.86 9.57 -14.12
C GLY A 37 -5.31 9.26 -13.74
N ALA A 38 -6.30 9.83 -14.44
CA ALA A 38 -7.72 9.52 -14.19
C ALA A 38 -8.05 8.06 -14.51
N VAL A 39 -7.47 7.49 -15.57
CA VAL A 39 -7.61 6.06 -15.89
C VAL A 39 -6.95 5.20 -14.80
N ALA A 40 -5.77 5.58 -14.33
CA ALA A 40 -5.05 4.91 -13.24
C ALA A 40 -5.79 4.99 -11.89
N PHE A 41 -6.57 6.04 -11.66
CA PHE A 41 -7.45 6.12 -10.49
C PHE A 41 -8.52 5.03 -10.51
N ILE A 42 -9.15 4.82 -11.67
CA ILE A 42 -10.14 3.75 -11.85
C ILE A 42 -9.49 2.37 -11.75
N LEU A 43 -8.28 2.24 -12.31
CA LEU A 43 -7.47 1.02 -12.24
C LEU A 43 -6.59 0.97 -10.98
N ALA A 44 -7.09 1.48 -9.84
CA ALA A 44 -6.32 1.60 -8.60
C ALA A 44 -5.49 0.36 -8.20
N PRO A 45 -5.99 -0.89 -8.33
CA PRO A 45 -5.19 -2.07 -8.04
C PRO A 45 -3.96 -2.20 -8.95
N VAL A 46 -4.10 -1.88 -10.23
CA VAL A 46 -3.00 -1.92 -11.22
C VAL A 46 -1.98 -0.83 -10.90
N THR A 47 -2.45 0.38 -10.55
CA THR A 47 -1.60 1.51 -10.17
C THR A 47 -0.73 1.20 -8.96
N LEU A 48 -1.29 0.56 -7.94
CA LEU A 48 -0.57 0.10 -6.75
C LEU A 48 0.41 -1.04 -7.01
N VAL A 49 0.23 -1.80 -8.09
CA VAL A 49 1.20 -2.82 -8.49
C VAL A 49 2.35 -2.16 -9.23
N PHE A 50 2.07 -1.43 -10.31
CA PHE A 50 3.13 -1.01 -11.24
C PHE A 50 3.90 0.24 -10.81
N ALA A 51 3.24 1.25 -10.24
CA ALA A 51 3.93 2.51 -9.92
C ALA A 51 5.01 2.35 -8.83
N PRO A 52 4.80 1.57 -7.75
CA PRO A 52 5.87 1.31 -6.79
C PRO A 52 7.09 0.64 -7.40
N TRP A 53 6.88 -0.38 -8.24
CA TRP A 53 7.97 -1.09 -8.90
C TRP A 53 8.68 -0.23 -9.95
N TYR A 54 7.95 0.65 -10.64
CA TYR A 54 8.54 1.63 -11.54
C TYR A 54 9.51 2.54 -10.78
N GLU A 55 9.09 3.15 -9.66
CA GLU A 55 9.96 4.02 -8.87
C GLU A 55 11.18 3.28 -8.29
N ALA A 56 10.97 2.06 -7.79
CA ALA A 56 12.06 1.26 -7.23
C ALA A 56 13.12 0.90 -8.29
N VAL A 57 12.71 0.59 -9.52
CA VAL A 57 13.64 0.14 -10.57
C VAL A 57 14.21 1.32 -11.36
N ALA A 58 13.38 2.28 -11.76
CA ALA A 58 13.78 3.39 -12.60
C ALA A 58 14.52 4.48 -11.82
N ASN A 59 14.09 4.75 -10.58
CA ASN A 59 14.61 5.85 -9.76
C ASN A 59 15.39 5.38 -8.52
N SER A 60 15.54 4.06 -8.33
CA SER A 60 16.15 3.46 -7.13
C SER A 60 15.47 3.88 -5.82
N ASP A 61 14.23 4.37 -5.89
CA ASP A 61 13.45 4.76 -4.71
C ASP A 61 12.52 3.61 -4.29
N TRP A 62 12.96 2.88 -3.27
CA TRP A 62 12.24 1.73 -2.72
C TRP A 62 11.13 2.13 -1.74
N PHE A 63 10.95 3.40 -1.45
CA PHE A 63 10.01 3.88 -0.44
C PHE A 63 8.57 3.40 -0.71
N LEU A 64 8.08 3.58 -1.94
CA LEU A 64 6.71 3.16 -2.29
C LEU A 64 6.52 1.65 -2.22
N VAL A 65 7.52 0.85 -2.61
CA VAL A 65 7.45 -0.60 -2.50
C VAL A 65 7.37 -1.01 -1.02
N MET A 66 8.22 -0.44 -0.18
CA MET A 66 8.21 -0.71 1.26
C MET A 66 6.89 -0.26 1.91
N LEU A 67 6.35 0.88 1.50
CA LEU A 67 5.08 1.38 2.02
C LEU A 67 3.93 0.44 1.64
N VAL A 68 3.75 0.13 0.36
CA VAL A 68 2.60 -0.66 -0.13
C VAL A 68 2.73 -2.13 0.27
N TYR A 69 3.86 -2.77 -0.06
CA TYR A 69 4.04 -4.20 0.21
C TYR A 69 4.43 -4.46 1.66
N GLY A 70 5.35 -3.67 2.22
CA GLY A 70 5.74 -3.80 3.62
C GLY A 70 4.59 -3.47 4.57
N GLY A 71 3.79 -2.43 4.26
CA GLY A 71 2.56 -2.14 4.99
C GLY A 71 1.52 -3.27 4.92
N GLY A 72 1.30 -3.85 3.74
CA GLY A 72 0.38 -4.97 3.55
C GLY A 72 0.82 -6.25 4.28
N ILE A 73 2.10 -6.61 4.17
CA ILE A 73 2.68 -7.76 4.89
C ILE A 73 2.64 -7.53 6.40
N GLY A 74 3.09 -6.35 6.86
CA GLY A 74 3.10 -5.99 8.28
C GLY A 74 1.72 -5.99 8.91
N ALA A 75 0.72 -5.42 8.22
CA ALA A 75 -0.68 -5.48 8.65
C ALA A 75 -1.19 -6.93 8.73
N THR A 76 -0.91 -7.75 7.72
CA THR A 76 -1.33 -9.16 7.69
C THR A 76 -0.73 -9.95 8.86
N MET A 77 0.55 -9.76 9.15
CA MET A 77 1.23 -10.40 10.28
C MET A 77 0.64 -9.95 11.63
N LEU A 78 0.39 -8.65 11.81
CA LEU A 78 -0.22 -8.12 13.02
C LEU A 78 -1.64 -8.66 13.23
N TYR A 79 -2.42 -8.76 12.16
CA TYR A 79 -3.75 -9.37 12.23
C TYR A 79 -3.67 -10.84 12.64
N PHE A 80 -2.75 -11.59 12.05
CA PHE A 80 -2.52 -13.00 12.37
C PHE A 80 -2.15 -13.21 13.84
N PHE A 81 -1.19 -12.43 14.37
CA PHE A 81 -0.86 -12.49 15.79
C PHE A 81 -2.05 -12.11 16.68
N GLY A 82 -2.82 -11.11 16.25
CA GLY A 82 -4.06 -10.75 16.93
C GLY A 82 -5.10 -11.88 16.92
N SER A 83 -5.20 -12.70 15.88
CA SER A 83 -6.11 -13.86 15.89
C SER A 83 -5.63 -14.95 16.83
N VAL A 84 -4.33 -15.27 16.83
CA VAL A 84 -3.77 -16.30 17.72
C VAL A 84 -3.96 -15.91 19.20
N LEU A 85 -3.71 -14.63 19.55
CA LEU A 85 -3.87 -14.10 20.91
C LEU A 85 -5.32 -13.98 21.41
N ASP A 86 -6.32 -14.20 20.54
CA ASP A 86 -7.73 -14.26 20.94
C ASP A 86 -8.23 -15.71 21.08
N GLU A 87 -7.45 -16.71 20.65
CA GLU A 87 -7.76 -18.14 20.80
C GLU A 87 -7.24 -18.74 22.13
N ASP A 88 -6.27 -18.09 22.76
CA ASP A 88 -5.75 -18.37 24.12
C ASP A 88 -6.51 -17.60 25.23
#